data_AF-A0A1X6ZDR3-F1
#
_entry.id   AF-A0A1X6ZDR3-F1
#
_cell.length_a   1.000
_cell.length_b   1.000
_cell.length_c   1.000
_cell.angle_alpha   90.00
_cell.angle_beta   90.00
_cell.angle_gamma   90.00
#
_symmetry.space_group_name_H-M   'P 1'
#
loop_
_entity.id
_entity.type
_entity.pdbx_description
1 polymer ?
#
loop_
_entity_poly.entity_id
_entity_poly.type
_entity_poly.pdbx_seq_one_letter_code
_entity_poly.pdbx_strand_id
1 'polypeptide(L)' 'MPRYFVTMSNEAHGYYYPPREVPFEAPDARAAREAAQDWDHIAEIHSVRAADPAELDD' A
#
# COMPACT_ATOMS: atom_id res chain seq x y z
N MET A 1 10.16 4.56 -11.87
CA MET A 1 8.74 4.85 -11.59
C MET A 1 8.65 5.44 -10.20
N PRO A 2 7.72 6.38 -9.90
CA PRO A 2 7.55 6.87 -8.54
C PRO A 2 7.08 5.73 -7.62
N ARG A 3 7.43 5.85 -6.34
CA ARG A 3 7.06 4.87 -5.32
C ARG A 3 6.01 5.47 -4.41
N TYR A 4 5.06 4.64 -4.00
CA TYR A 4 3.95 5.03 -3.15
C TYR A 4 3.88 4.10 -1.95
N PHE A 5 3.63 4.66 -0.77
CA PHE A 5 3.26 3.88 0.40
C PHE A 5 1.74 3.76 0.46
N VAL A 6 1.28 2.51 0.54
CA VAL A 6 -0.13 2.17 0.69
C VAL A 6 -0.34 1.62 2.10
N THR A 7 -1.15 2.31 2.90
CA THR A 7 -1.52 1.82 4.23
C THR A 7 -2.69 0.86 4.11
N MET A 8 -2.51 -0.37 4.57
CA MET A 8 -3.50 -1.44 4.47
C MET A 8 -3.61 -2.26 5.76
N SER A 9 -4.81 -2.75 6.06
CA SER A 9 -5.08 -3.67 7.17
C SER A 9 -6.05 -4.75 6.73
N ASN A 10 -6.22 -5.78 7.56
CA ASN A 10 -7.34 -6.70 7.43
C ASN A 10 -7.82 -7.14 8.81
N GLU A 11 -9.10 -6.95 9.08
CA GLU A 11 -9.79 -7.46 10.28
C GLU A 11 -10.78 -8.58 9.93
N ALA A 12 -11.02 -8.82 8.63
CA ALA A 12 -12.01 -9.77 8.14
C ALA A 12 -11.42 -11.18 7.96
N HIS A 13 -12.31 -12.19 7.96
CA HIS A 13 -11.99 -13.58 7.62
C HIS A 13 -11.02 -14.33 8.55
N GLY A 14 -10.85 -13.89 9.81
CA GLY A 14 -10.04 -14.60 10.80
C GLY A 14 -8.52 -14.44 10.63
N TYR A 15 -8.10 -13.64 9.65
CA TYR A 15 -6.73 -13.18 9.48
C TYR A 15 -6.66 -11.73 9.94
N TYR A 16 -6.06 -11.50 11.10
CA TYR A 16 -5.80 -10.17 11.60
C TYR A 16 -4.38 -9.75 11.27
N TYR A 17 -4.24 -8.59 10.63
CA TYR A 17 -2.99 -7.85 10.69
C TYR A 17 -3.25 -6.35 10.90
N PRO A 18 -2.43 -5.70 11.75
CA PRO A 18 -2.57 -4.27 12.01
C PRO A 18 -2.25 -3.45 10.76
N PRO A 19 -2.67 -2.17 10.70
CA PRO A 19 -2.30 -1.27 9.61
C PRO A 19 -0.80 -1.25 9.37
N ARG A 20 -0.40 -1.51 8.12
CA ARG A 20 0.99 -1.51 7.66
C ARG A 20 1.12 -0.68 6.39
N GLU A 21 2.22 0.03 6.26
CA GLU A 21 2.59 0.70 5.01
C GLU A 21 3.39 -0.28 4.14
N VAL A 22 2.91 -0.51 2.92
CA VAL A 22 3.58 -1.36 1.93
C VAL A 22 3.95 -0.50 0.73
N PRO A 23 5.21 -0.56 0.26
CA PRO A 23 5.65 0.28 -0.84
C PRO A 23 5.38 -0.37 -2.21
N PHE A 24 4.82 0.39 -3.15
CA PHE A 24 4.54 -0.02 -4.52
C PHE A 24 5.12 0.97 -5.53
N GLU A 25 5.74 0.46 -6.60
CA GLU A 25 6.13 1.28 -7.75
C GLU A 25 4.98 1.36 -8.75
N ALA A 26 4.57 2.59 -9.10
CA ALA A 26 3.43 2.80 -9.97
C ALA A 26 3.57 4.14 -10.71
N PRO A 27 2.91 4.33 -11.87
CA PRO A 27 2.91 5.62 -12.56
C PRO A 27 2.17 6.71 -11.77
N ASP A 28 1.14 6.34 -11.00
CA ASP A 28 0.32 7.26 -10.20
C ASP A 28 -0.29 6.55 -8.96
N ALA A 29 -0.92 7.31 -8.08
CA ALA A 29 -1.52 6.81 -6.84
C ALA A 29 -2.69 5.84 -7.08
N ARG A 30 -3.41 5.95 -8.20
CA ARG A 30 -4.50 5.04 -8.53
C ARG A 30 -3.94 3.68 -8.91
N ALA A 31 -2.93 3.64 -9.77
CA ALA A 31 -2.24 2.41 -10.13
C ALA A 31 -1.55 1.75 -8.92
N ALA A 32 -1.02 2.53 -7.97
CA ALA A 32 -0.51 2.00 -6.71
C ALA A 32 -1.60 1.33 -5.86
N ARG A 33 -2.81 1.95 -5.79
CA ARG A 33 -3.96 1.36 -5.10
C ARG A 33 -4.42 0.06 -5.76
N GLU A 34 -4.49 0.04 -7.09
CA GLU A 34 -4.88 -1.14 -7.87
C GLU A 34 -3.86 -2.28 -7.66
N ALA A 35 -2.56 -1.99 -7.77
CA ALA A 35 -1.49 -2.97 -7.49
C ALA A 35 -1.53 -3.49 -6.05
N ALA A 36 -1.82 -2.63 -5.08
CA ALA A 36 -1.98 -3.02 -3.68
C ALA A 36 -3.19 -3.95 -3.46
N GLN A 37 -4.32 -3.66 -4.11
CA GLN A 37 -5.51 -4.50 -4.04
C GLN A 37 -5.31 -5.85 -4.74
N ASP A 38 -4.56 -5.88 -5.85
CA ASP A 38 -4.23 -7.13 -6.53
C ASP A 38 -3.26 -7.99 -5.69
N TRP A 39 -2.34 -7.36 -4.97
CA TRP A 39 -1.41 -8.04 -4.07
C TRP A 39 -2.13 -8.66 -2.86
N ASP A 40 -3.10 -7.95 -2.28
CA ASP A 40 -3.93 -8.45 -1.19
C ASP A 40 -5.40 -8.05 -1.40
N HIS A 41 -6.14 -8.93 -2.07
CA HIS A 41 -7.54 -8.70 -2.44
C HIS A 41 -8.51 -8.65 -1.25
N ILE A 42 -8.09 -9.11 -0.07
CA ILE A 42 -8.88 -9.05 1.17
C ILE A 42 -8.47 -7.86 2.07
N ALA A 43 -7.41 -7.13 1.72
CA ALA A 43 -6.98 -5.95 2.45
C ALA A 43 -7.96 -4.79 2.28
N GLU A 44 -8.19 -4.07 3.38
CA GLU A 44 -8.76 -2.73 3.35
C GLU A 44 -7.65 -1.69 3.17
N ILE A 45 -7.78 -0.84 2.15
CA ILE A 45 -6.81 0.23 1.86
C ILE A 45 -7.30 1.56 2.46
N HIS A 46 -6.55 2.06 3.44
CA HIS A 46 -6.84 3.29 4.20
C HIS A 46 -6.32 4.54 3.51
N SER A 47 -5.09 4.51 2.99
CA SER A 47 -4.44 5.67 2.40
C SER A 47 -3.40 5.27 1.36
N VAL A 48 -3.13 6.19 0.44
CA VAL A 48 -2.06 6.09 -0.56
C VAL A 48 -1.34 7.42 -0.59
N ARG A 49 -0.02 7.42 -0.42
CA ARG A 49 0.82 8.63 -0.49
C ARG A 49 2.06 8.36 -1.34
N ALA A 50 2.58 9.41 -1.97
CA ALA A 50 3.90 9.33 -2.58
C ALA A 50 4.95 9.12 -1.48
N ALA A 51 5.92 8.25 -1.73
CA ALA A 51 7.08 8.10 -0.87
C ALA A 51 7.96 9.35 -0.99
N ASP A 52 8.41 9.87 0.16
CA ASP A 52 9.47 10.87 0.14
C ASP A 52 10.78 10.18 -0.30
N PRO A 53 11.60 10.79 -1.17
CA PRO A 53 12.88 10.23 -1.57
C PRO A 53 13.75 9.82 -0.37
N ALA A 54 13.72 10.57 0.74
CA ALA A 54 14.50 10.27 1.94
C ALA A 54 14.05 9.01 2.70
N GLU A 55 12.83 8.52 2.47
CA GLU A 55 12.32 7.27 3.05
C GLU A 55 12.74 6.02 2.26
N LEU A 56 13.34 6.20 1.08
CA LEU A 56 13.71 5.11 0.17
C LEU A 56 15.21 4.75 0.21
N ASP A 57 16.01 5.53 0.95
CA ASP A 57 17.48 5.40 1.04
C ASP A 57 17.96 4.53 2.23
N ASP A 58 17.06 3.91 2.99
CA ASP A 58 17.38 3.03 4.15
C ASP A 58 17.36 1.52 3.80
#